data_AF-A0A2H4UXW7-F1
#
_entry.id   AF-A0A2H4UXW7-F1
#
_cell.length_a   1.000
_cell.length_b   1.000
_cell.length_c   1.000
_cell.angle_alpha   90.00
_cell.angle_beta   90.00
_cell.angle_gamma   90.00
#
_symmetry.space_group_name_H-M   'P 1'
#
loop_
_entity.id
_entity.type
_entity.pdbx_description
1 polymer ?
#
loop_
_entity_poly.entity_id
_entity_poly.type
_entity_poly.pdbx_seq_one_letter_code
_entity_poly.pdbx_strand_id
1 'polypeptide(L)'
;LVGMQHAETLSKMCVAIWKAEGTYTDADSATIAKYLEAFKDQKFSPGSSILYTTTPDGLVMVSFVKDGIIPETPIVVLENKKLGHALFESVIGKNGVSPEAKQSLASRLADLMN
;
A
#
# COMPACT_ATOMS: atom_id res chain seq x y z
N LEU A 1 10.95 10.21 -6.37
CA LEU A 1 9.90 9.27 -6.83
C LEU A 1 8.70 10.07 -7.35
N VAL A 2 8.19 9.75 -8.54
CA VAL A 2 6.94 10.34 -9.04
C VAL A 2 5.78 9.51 -8.50
N GLY A 3 4.85 10.15 -7.80
CA GLY A 3 3.76 9.47 -7.09
C GLY A 3 2.91 8.60 -8.01
N MET A 4 2.57 9.12 -9.19
CA MET A 4 1.80 8.36 -10.17
C MET A 4 2.50 7.07 -10.62
N GLN A 5 3.82 7.10 -10.85
CA GLN A 5 4.58 5.90 -11.24
C GLN A 5 4.55 4.83 -10.13
N HIS A 6 4.67 5.25 -8.88
CA HIS A 6 4.53 4.37 -7.71
C HIS A 6 3.15 3.73 -7.67
N ALA A 7 2.10 4.55 -7.71
CA ALA A 7 0.72 4.09 -7.60
C ALA A 7 0.31 3.18 -8.77
N GLU A 8 0.74 3.48 -9.99
CA GLU A 8 0.49 2.62 -11.15
C GLU A 8 1.16 1.25 -11.02
N THR A 9 2.42 1.21 -10.58
CA THR A 9 3.16 -0.05 -10.45
C THR A 9 2.47 -0.96 -9.43
N LEU A 10 2.08 -0.38 -8.29
CA LEU A 10 1.36 -1.09 -7.25
C LEU A 10 -0.02 -1.56 -7.73
N SER A 11 -0.77 -0.68 -8.40
CA SER A 11 -2.09 -0.99 -8.94
C SER A 11 -2.03 -2.11 -9.97
N LYS A 12 -1.06 -2.09 -10.89
CA LYS A 12 -0.86 -3.14 -11.91
C LYS A 12 -0.61 -4.50 -11.26
N MET A 13 0.23 -4.53 -10.23
CA MET A 13 0.52 -5.76 -9.48
C MET A 13 -0.75 -6.27 -8.76
N CYS A 14 -1.50 -5.41 -8.07
CA CYS A 14 -2.75 -5.78 -7.39
C CYS A 14 -3.78 -6.36 -8.37
N VAL A 15 -4.02 -5.66 -9.47
CA VAL A 15 -4.99 -6.07 -10.50
C VAL A 15 -4.58 -7.40 -11.14
N ALA A 16 -3.28 -7.63 -11.37
CA ALA A 16 -2.80 -8.90 -11.90
C ALA A 16 -3.10 -10.07 -10.95
N ILE A 17 -2.85 -9.89 -9.64
CA ILE A 17 -3.14 -10.89 -8.61
C ILE A 17 -4.64 -11.17 -8.54
N TRP A 18 -5.47 -10.14 -8.41
CA TRP A 18 -6.92 -10.33 -8.28
C TRP A 18 -7.58 -10.92 -9.53
N LYS A 19 -7.05 -10.62 -10.72
CA LYS A 19 -7.50 -11.26 -11.97
C LYS A 19 -7.09 -12.73 -12.02
N ALA A 20 -5.87 -13.07 -11.62
CA ALA A 20 -5.40 -14.45 -11.57
C ALA A 20 -6.20 -15.30 -10.57
N GLU A 21 -6.64 -14.69 -9.46
CA GLU A 21 -7.49 -15.32 -8.45
C GLU A 21 -8.98 -15.34 -8.81
N GLY A 22 -9.39 -14.65 -9.89
CA GLY A 22 -10.79 -14.53 -10.28
C GLY A 22 -11.63 -13.67 -9.32
N THR A 23 -10.99 -12.81 -8.51
CA THR A 23 -11.64 -11.99 -7.49
C THR A 23 -11.79 -10.52 -7.89
N TYR A 24 -11.29 -10.10 -9.06
CA TYR A 24 -11.36 -8.71 -9.52
C TYR A 24 -12.79 -8.26 -9.87
N THR A 25 -13.25 -7.17 -9.26
CA THR A 25 -14.60 -6.61 -9.43
C THR A 25 -14.59 -5.15 -9.89
N ASP A 26 -15.75 -4.64 -10.29
CA ASP A 26 -15.92 -3.22 -10.64
C ASP A 26 -15.66 -2.29 -9.45
N ALA A 27 -15.97 -2.74 -8.23
CA ALA A 27 -15.65 -2.01 -7.00
C ALA A 27 -14.13 -1.88 -6.81
N ASP A 28 -13.36 -2.92 -7.14
CA ASP A 28 -11.89 -2.88 -7.11
C ASP A 28 -11.36 -1.86 -8.13
N SER A 29 -11.92 -1.84 -9.33
CA SER A 29 -11.58 -0.87 -10.38
C SER A 29 -11.81 0.59 -9.92
N ALA A 30 -12.97 0.86 -9.32
CA ALA A 30 -13.32 2.18 -8.81
C ALA A 30 -12.39 2.62 -7.66
N THR A 31 -12.01 1.70 -6.78
CA THR A 31 -11.03 1.97 -5.71
C THR A 31 -9.65 2.26 -6.28
N ILE A 32 -9.18 1.51 -7.27
CA ILE A 32 -7.89 1.77 -7.93
C ILE A 32 -7.90 3.15 -8.61
N ALA A 33 -8.99 3.56 -9.25
CA ALA A 33 -9.11 4.90 -9.82
C ALA A 33 -8.97 6.00 -8.76
N LYS A 34 -9.64 5.86 -7.61
CA LYS A 34 -9.51 6.79 -6.47
C LYS A 34 -8.09 6.81 -5.90
N TYR A 35 -7.46 5.64 -5.79
CA TYR A 35 -6.08 5.50 -5.35
C TYR A 35 -5.12 6.24 -6.31
N LEU A 36 -5.25 6.04 -7.63
CA LEU A 36 -4.41 6.73 -8.62
C LEU A 36 -4.60 8.25 -8.58
N GLU A 37 -5.84 8.73 -8.46
CA GLU A 37 -6.13 10.17 -8.40
C GLU A 37 -5.45 10.83 -7.19
N ALA A 38 -5.37 10.15 -6.04
CA ALA A 38 -4.67 10.65 -4.85
C ALA A 38 -3.16 10.87 -5.09
N PHE A 39 -2.55 10.19 -6.06
CA PHE A 39 -1.11 10.26 -6.37
C PHE A 39 -0.76 11.11 -7.59
N LYS A 40 -1.75 11.55 -8.37
CA LYS A 40 -1.59 12.21 -9.68
C LYS A 40 -0.60 13.37 -9.69
N ASP A 41 -0.72 14.29 -8.74
CA ASP A 41 0.12 15.49 -8.66
C ASP A 41 1.24 15.38 -7.61
N GLN A 42 1.52 14.16 -7.14
CA GLN A 42 2.45 13.95 -6.03
C GLN A 42 3.87 13.69 -6.51
N LYS A 43 4.82 14.39 -5.88
CA LYS A 43 6.25 14.18 -6.04
C LYS A 43 6.88 13.98 -4.67
N PHE A 44 7.72 12.97 -4.55
CA PHE A 44 8.40 12.62 -3.31
C PHE A 44 9.91 12.82 -3.49
N SER A 45 10.44 13.81 -2.79
CA SER A 45 11.88 14.03 -2.63
C SER A 45 12.49 12.96 -1.73
N PRO A 46 13.82 12.75 -1.75
CA PRO A 46 14.50 11.94 -0.75
C PRO A 46 14.10 12.38 0.67
N GLY A 47 13.79 11.42 1.54
CA GLY A 47 13.30 11.67 2.90
C GLY A 47 11.78 11.85 3.02
N SER A 48 11.05 12.07 1.94
CA SER A 48 9.58 12.03 1.96
C SER A 48 9.09 10.59 2.09
N SER A 49 7.94 10.40 2.74
CA SER A 49 7.34 9.09 3.00
C SER A 49 5.90 9.00 2.50
N ILE A 50 5.49 7.80 2.12
CA ILE A 50 4.11 7.42 1.87
C ILE A 50 3.70 6.49 3.02
N LEU A 51 2.62 6.84 3.71
CA LEU A 51 2.09 6.07 4.82
C LEU A 51 0.83 5.35 4.35
N TYR A 52 0.82 4.04 4.54
CA TYR A 52 -0.34 3.18 4.36
C TYR A 52 -0.81 2.72 5.72
N THR A 53 -2.06 3.01 6.07
CA THR A 53 -2.70 2.49 7.28
C THR A 53 -3.82 1.56 6.85
N THR A 54 -3.82 0.34 7.35
CA THR A 54 -4.89 -0.63 7.12
C THR A 54 -5.59 -0.94 8.42
N THR A 55 -6.91 -1.05 8.38
CA THR A 55 -7.72 -1.37 9.55
C THR A 55 -8.40 -2.74 9.39
N PRO A 56 -8.77 -3.42 10.50
CA PRO A 56 -9.38 -4.75 10.44
C PRO A 56 -10.71 -4.82 9.66
N ASP A 57 -11.46 -3.72 9.63
CA ASP A 57 -12.70 -3.53 8.86
C ASP A 57 -12.47 -3.34 7.36
N GLY A 58 -11.21 -3.29 6.90
CA GLY A 58 -10.86 -3.28 5.48
C GLY A 58 -10.71 -1.90 4.87
N LEU A 59 -10.55 -0.85 5.68
CA LEU A 59 -10.18 0.47 5.20
C LEU A 59 -8.67 0.54 4.97
N VAL A 60 -8.30 1.27 3.92
CA VAL A 60 -6.93 1.63 3.59
C VAL A 60 -6.86 3.15 3.53
N MET A 61 -6.09 3.74 4.44
CA MET A 61 -5.86 5.18 4.49
C MET A 61 -4.46 5.46 3.96
N VAL A 62 -4.35 6.49 3.11
CA VAL A 62 -3.07 6.91 2.55
C VAL A 62 -2.76 8.34 2.96
N SER A 63 -1.55 8.55 3.47
CA SER A 63 -1.03 9.86 3.87
C SER A 63 0.35 10.10 3.28
N PHE A 64 0.70 11.35 3.01
CA PHE A 64 2.03 11.74 2.53
C PHE A 64 2.72 12.60 3.57
N VAL A 65 3.98 12.28 3.85
CA VAL A 65 4.84 13.00 4.79
C VAL A 65 6.01 13.58 4.01
N LYS A 66 6.13 14.91 3.96
CA LYS A 66 7.18 15.59 3.16
C LYS A 66 8.32 16.13 4.02
N ASP A 67 8.04 16.40 5.28
CA ASP A 67 8.81 17.15 6.27
C ASP A 67 9.03 16.35 7.57
N GLY A 68 8.73 15.05 7.55
CA GLY A 68 8.84 14.16 8.70
C GLY A 68 7.67 14.23 9.69
N ILE A 69 6.70 15.11 9.45
CA ILE A 69 5.51 15.25 10.30
C ILE A 69 4.39 14.36 9.76
N ILE A 70 3.89 13.45 10.60
CA ILE A 70 2.76 12.59 10.25
C ILE A 70 1.47 13.44 10.29
N PRO A 71 0.72 13.54 9.18
CA PRO A 71 -0.53 14.31 9.17
C PRO A 71 -1.63 13.59 9.96
N GLU A 72 -2.46 14.36 10.66
CA GLU A 72 -3.60 13.84 11.43
C GLU A 72 -4.72 13.28 10.55
N THR A 73 -4.89 13.83 9.34
CA THR A 73 -5.95 13.44 8.40
C THR A 73 -5.33 12.77 7.17
N PRO A 74 -5.85 11.60 6.73
CA PRO A 74 -5.40 10.97 5.51
C PRO A 74 -5.86 11.72 4.27
N ILE A 75 -5.09 11.60 3.20
CA ILE A 75 -5.39 12.23 1.91
C ILE A 75 -6.52 11.47 1.21
N VAL A 76 -6.57 10.16 1.39
CA VAL A 76 -7.65 9.33 0.88
C VAL A 76 -7.93 8.17 1.84
N VAL A 77 -9.21 7.84 1.98
CA VAL A 77 -9.69 6.64 2.66
C VAL A 77 -10.37 5.76 1.61
N LEU A 78 -9.92 4.51 1.51
CA LEU A 78 -10.34 3.54 0.51
C LEU A 78 -10.94 2.34 1.22
N GLU A 79 -12.18 1.99 0.89
CA GLU A 79 -12.83 0.79 1.41
C GLU A 79 -12.51 -0.39 0.48
N ASN A 80 -11.38 -1.05 0.73
CA ASN A 80 -10.97 -2.22 -0.03
C ASN A 80 -9.94 -3.05 0.76
N LYS A 81 -10.44 -4.09 1.42
CA LYS A 81 -9.60 -5.03 2.17
C LYS A 81 -8.54 -5.71 1.30
N LYS A 82 -8.85 -6.01 0.03
CA LYS A 82 -7.92 -6.66 -0.90
C LYS A 82 -6.72 -5.76 -1.19
N LEU A 83 -6.95 -4.45 -1.33
CA LEU A 83 -5.87 -3.47 -1.52
C LEU A 83 -4.94 -3.45 -0.30
N GLY A 84 -5.50 -3.48 0.91
CA GLY A 84 -4.72 -3.57 2.15
C GLY A 84 -3.82 -4.81 2.17
N HIS A 85 -4.37 -5.98 1.86
CA HIS A 85 -3.59 -7.22 1.78
C HIS A 85 -2.52 -7.17 0.69
N ALA A 86 -2.88 -6.67 -0.50
CA ALA A 86 -1.95 -6.60 -1.63
C ALA A 86 -0.76 -5.66 -1.36
N LEU A 87 -0.96 -4.59 -0.58
CA LEU A 87 0.14 -3.74 -0.11
C LEU A 87 1.17 -4.53 0.71
N PHE A 88 0.73 -5.32 1.70
CA PHE A 88 1.65 -6.13 2.49
C PHE A 88 2.28 -7.27 1.69
N GLU A 89 1.50 -7.98 0.88
CA GLU A 89 1.99 -9.03 0.00
C GLU A 89 3.07 -8.49 -0.95
N SER A 90 2.95 -7.25 -1.42
CA SER A 90 3.95 -6.59 -2.28
C SER A 90 5.30 -6.39 -1.61
N VAL A 91 5.34 -6.24 -0.28
CA VAL A 91 6.57 -5.91 0.46
C VAL A 91 7.16 -7.15 1.12
N ILE A 92 6.34 -7.90 1.86
CA ILE A 92 6.77 -9.02 2.73
C ILE A 92 6.15 -10.37 2.36
N GLY A 93 5.33 -10.41 1.30
CA GLY A 93 4.71 -11.63 0.80
C GLY A 93 5.71 -12.65 0.24
N LYS A 94 5.21 -13.66 -0.46
CA LYS A 94 6.07 -14.70 -1.05
C LYS A 94 7.10 -14.12 -2.04
N ASN A 95 6.65 -13.19 -2.88
CA ASN A 95 7.45 -12.51 -3.89
C ASN A 95 7.64 -11.02 -3.54
N GLY A 96 7.65 -10.68 -2.26
CA GLY A 96 7.73 -9.31 -1.79
C GLY A 96 9.05 -8.63 -2.16
N VAL A 97 9.00 -7.32 -2.41
CA VAL A 97 10.15 -6.54 -2.90
C VAL A 97 11.23 -6.28 -1.84
N SER A 98 10.97 -6.58 -0.56
CA SER A 98 11.95 -6.37 0.52
C SER A 98 12.15 -7.63 1.37
N PRO A 99 13.08 -8.52 0.95
CA PRO A 99 13.51 -9.67 1.74
C PRO A 99 14.02 -9.27 3.15
N GLU A 100 14.69 -8.12 3.26
CA GLU A 100 15.25 -7.61 4.51
C GLU A 100 14.16 -7.21 5.50
N ALA A 101 13.09 -6.55 5.02
CA ALA A 101 11.94 -6.24 5.86
C ALA A 101 11.25 -7.51 6.35
N LYS A 102 11.12 -8.53 5.49
CA LYS A 102 10.55 -9.83 5.85
C LYS A 102 11.38 -10.56 6.91
N GLN A 103 12.71 -10.59 6.76
CA GLN A 103 13.61 -11.16 7.75
C GLN A 103 13.53 -10.40 9.09
N SER A 104 13.60 -9.08 9.05
CA SER A 104 13.51 -8.22 10.23
C SER A 104 12.22 -8.45 11.00
N LEU A 105 11.09 -8.54 10.29
CA LEU A 105 9.80 -8.85 10.89
C LEU A 105 9.79 -10.24 11.54
N ALA A 106 10.27 -11.27 10.84
CA ALA A 106 10.29 -12.63 11.34
C ALA A 106 11.11 -12.77 12.63
N SER A 107 12.33 -12.22 12.66
CA SER A 107 13.19 -12.27 13.85
C SER A 107 12.58 -11.55 15.03
N ARG A 108 12.10 -10.31 14.83
CA ARG A 108 11.57 -9.48 15.93
C ARG A 108 10.24 -10.00 16.47
N LEU A 109 9.41 -10.62 15.63
CA LEU A 109 8.18 -11.27 16.10
C LEU A 109 8.48 -12.57 16.85
N ALA A 110 9.45 -13.37 16.40
CA ALA A 110 9.87 -14.57 17.13
C ALA A 110 10.37 -14.19 18.54
N ASP A 111 11.21 -13.16 18.65
CA ASP A 111 11.70 -12.68 19.95
C ASP A 111 10.58 -12.14 20.85
N LEU A 112 9.57 -11.47 20.27
CA LEU A 112 8.44 -10.92 21.02
C LEU A 112 7.48 -12.00 21.53
N MET A 113 7.36 -13.12 20.81
CA MET A 113 6.44 -14.21 21.12
C MET A 113 7.05 -15.26 22.07
N ASN A 114 8.36 -15.18 22.32
CA ASN A 114 9.09 -16.02 23.30
C ASN A 114 9.09 -15.38 24.69
#